data_AF-A0A453RBH2-F1
#
_entry.id   AF-A0A453RBH2-F1
#
_cell.length_a   1.000
_cell.length_b   1.000
_cell.length_c   1.000
_cell.angle_alpha   90.00
_cell.angle_beta   90.00
_cell.angle_gamma   90.00
#
_symmetry.space_group_name_H-M   'P 1'
#
loop_
_entity.id
_entity.type
_entity.pdbx_description
1 polymer ?
#
loop_
_entity_poly.entity_id
_entity_poly.type
_entity_poly.pdbx_seq_one_letter_code
_entity_poly.pdbx_strand_id
1 'polypeptide(L)'
;VERMLEEKFLPILFPDLDTDSRVCPSCSEGTLRFKVSRYGEGYFIGCDRHPKCKYIARTLSDEDDENETSEETPKSFEPRLLGVKPDTNEKVFLKQGPYGYYIQVGEDRKGASQKRAPISEVKDINSITIEDAIELLQYPKVLGKHPDDEHPVLMTHSKAGFSIRHRRSLAPVPKTHDPKKVTLERALKYLTGKNVKKFGRPKGKTNKNAEPIEWH
;
A
#
# COMPACT_ATOMS: atom_id res chain seq x y z
N VAL A 1 -17.65 -24.52 14.41
CA VAL A 1 -16.80 -23.51 15.07
C VAL A 1 -17.60 -22.26 15.39
N GLU A 2 -18.23 -21.62 14.40
CA GLU A 2 -19.02 -20.39 14.60
C GLU A 2 -20.16 -20.54 15.63
N ARG A 3 -20.99 -21.59 15.52
CA ARG A 3 -22.08 -21.89 16.48
C ARG A 3 -21.58 -22.14 17.91
N MET A 4 -20.42 -22.78 18.07
CA MET A 4 -19.82 -23.05 19.39
C MET A 4 -19.19 -21.81 20.02
N LEU A 5 -18.67 -20.89 19.19
CA LEU A 5 -18.19 -19.59 19.67
C LEU A 5 -19.38 -18.69 20.03
N GLU A 6 -20.43 -18.71 19.23
CA GLU A 6 -21.66 -17.98 19.54
C GLU A 6 -22.25 -18.40 20.88
N GLU A 7 -22.39 -19.69 21.18
CA GLU A 7 -22.86 -20.19 22.49
C GLU A 7 -21.99 -19.72 23.67
N LYS A 8 -20.67 -19.65 23.48
CA LYS A 8 -19.73 -19.21 24.53
C LYS A 8 -19.71 -17.70 24.73
N PHE A 9 -19.85 -16.93 23.65
CA PHE A 9 -19.74 -15.47 23.68
C PHE A 9 -21.11 -14.76 23.72
N LEU A 10 -22.20 -15.51 23.59
CA LEU A 10 -23.59 -15.04 23.74
C LEU A 10 -23.81 -14.11 24.95
N PRO A 11 -23.39 -14.45 26.18
CA PRO A 11 -23.59 -13.58 27.34
C PRO A 11 -22.71 -12.32 27.35
N ILE A 12 -21.61 -12.32 26.59
CA ILE A 12 -20.66 -11.20 26.51
C ILE A 12 -21.06 -10.25 25.37
N LEU A 13 -21.56 -10.80 24.27
CA LEU A 13 -21.97 -10.05 23.08
C LEU A 13 -23.40 -9.49 23.21
N PHE A 14 -24.23 -10.12 24.04
CA PHE A 14 -25.64 -9.74 24.25
C PHE A 14 -25.98 -9.84 25.74
N PRO A 15 -25.47 -8.91 26.58
CA PRO A 15 -25.69 -8.93 28.03
C PRO A 15 -27.16 -8.67 28.41
N ASP A 16 -27.89 -7.88 27.63
CA ASP A 16 -29.30 -7.58 27.88
C ASP A 16 -30.22 -8.49 27.06
N LEU A 17 -30.80 -9.45 27.77
CA LEU A 17 -31.84 -10.35 27.30
C LEU A 17 -33.11 -9.58 26.98
N ASP A 18 -33.29 -9.21 25.72
CA ASP A 18 -34.59 -9.30 25.06
C ASP A 18 -34.41 -9.89 23.67
N THR A 19 -35.22 -10.90 23.36
CA THR A 19 -35.09 -11.75 22.17
C THR A 19 -35.31 -10.97 20.87
N ASP A 20 -35.89 -9.78 20.95
CA ASP A 20 -36.26 -8.90 19.83
C ASP A 20 -35.13 -8.00 19.32
N SER A 21 -34.04 -7.82 20.07
CA SER A 21 -32.92 -6.94 19.66
C SER A 21 -31.96 -7.59 18.65
N ARG A 22 -32.22 -8.84 18.25
CA ARG A 22 -31.40 -9.57 17.26
C ARG A 22 -31.93 -9.45 15.85
N VAL A 23 -33.04 -8.75 15.64
CA VAL A 23 -33.57 -8.50 14.31
C VAL A 23 -32.65 -7.55 13.56
N CYS A 24 -32.29 -7.93 12.34
CA CYS A 24 -31.44 -7.11 11.48
C CYS A 24 -32.19 -5.83 11.09
N PRO A 25 -31.67 -4.64 11.39
CA PRO A 25 -32.35 -3.38 11.08
C PRO A 25 -32.43 -3.08 9.58
N SER A 26 -31.59 -3.75 8.76
CA SER A 26 -31.60 -3.56 7.31
C SER A 26 -32.68 -4.36 6.59
N CYS A 27 -33.14 -5.47 7.16
CA CYS A 27 -34.08 -6.36 6.45
C CYS A 27 -35.25 -6.85 7.30
N SER A 28 -35.30 -6.51 8.59
CA SER A 28 -36.38 -6.72 9.57
C SER A 28 -36.91 -8.15 9.76
N GLU A 29 -36.41 -9.10 8.97
CA GLU A 29 -36.84 -10.50 8.90
C GLU A 29 -35.64 -11.44 9.16
N GLY A 30 -34.40 -10.94 9.22
CA GLY A 30 -33.18 -11.73 9.43
C GLY A 30 -32.59 -11.51 10.81
N THR A 31 -31.85 -12.48 11.34
CA THR A 31 -31.26 -12.38 12.68
C THR A 31 -29.76 -12.07 12.58
N LEU A 32 -29.26 -11.20 13.46
CA LEU A 32 -27.84 -10.91 13.61
C LEU A 32 -27.13 -12.08 14.30
N ARG A 33 -26.06 -12.56 13.67
CA ARG A 33 -25.25 -13.69 14.12
C ARG A 33 -23.77 -13.34 14.14
N PHE A 34 -23.04 -13.97 15.03
CA PHE A 34 -21.59 -13.91 15.07
C PHE A 34 -20.99 -14.69 13.89
N LYS A 35 -20.11 -14.06 13.12
CA LYS A 35 -19.42 -14.65 11.97
C LYS A 35 -17.92 -14.44 12.08
N VAL A 36 -17.16 -15.42 11.62
CA VAL A 36 -15.69 -15.34 11.61
C VAL A 36 -15.24 -14.86 10.23
N SER A 37 -14.26 -13.97 10.19
CA SER A 37 -13.71 -13.49 8.93
C SER A 37 -13.06 -14.63 8.14
N ARG A 38 -13.44 -14.78 6.87
CA ARG A 38 -12.78 -15.71 5.93
C ARG A 38 -11.28 -15.44 5.74
N TYR A 39 -10.82 -14.23 6.07
CA TYR A 39 -9.43 -13.80 5.93
C TYR A 39 -8.59 -14.11 7.18
N GLY A 40 -9.15 -14.82 8.16
CA GLY A 40 -8.42 -15.37 9.30
C GLY A 40 -8.25 -14.42 10.48
N GLU A 41 -8.44 -13.11 10.28
CA GLU A 41 -8.36 -12.11 11.35
C GLU A 41 -9.72 -11.43 11.55
N GLY A 42 -10.20 -11.47 12.79
CA GLY A 42 -11.41 -10.78 13.23
C GLY A 42 -12.70 -11.59 13.21
N TYR A 43 -13.63 -11.16 14.05
CA TYR A 43 -15.01 -11.58 14.08
C TYR A 43 -15.91 -10.38 13.83
N PHE A 44 -17.12 -10.60 13.33
CA PHE A 44 -18.10 -9.54 13.12
C PHE A 44 -19.51 -10.06 13.35
N ILE A 45 -20.43 -9.15 13.69
CA ILE A 45 -21.85 -9.47 13.83
C ILE A 45 -22.53 -9.11 12.51
N GLY A 46 -23.17 -10.08 11.85
CA GLY A 46 -23.79 -9.85 10.54
C GLY A 46 -25.10 -10.61 10.37
N CYS A 47 -25.93 -10.19 9.41
CA CYS A 47 -27.21 -10.85 9.13
C CYS A 47 -27.00 -12.29 8.61
N ASP A 48 -27.82 -13.21 9.09
CA ASP A 48 -27.87 -14.62 8.67
C ASP A 48 -28.26 -14.81 7.20
N ARG A 49 -29.15 -13.97 6.65
CA ARG A 49 -29.63 -14.04 5.26
C ARG A 49 -28.65 -13.51 4.20
N HIS A 50 -27.36 -13.54 4.49
CA HIS A 50 -26.32 -13.37 3.47
C HIS A 50 -26.42 -14.51 2.44
N PRO A 51 -26.36 -14.24 1.12
CA PRO A 51 -25.94 -13.01 0.45
C PRO A 51 -27.05 -11.98 0.16
N LYS A 52 -28.31 -12.28 0.47
CA LYS A 52 -29.46 -11.40 0.18
C LYS A 52 -29.47 -10.14 1.06
N CYS A 53 -29.03 -10.25 2.32
CA CYS A 53 -28.76 -9.11 3.18
C CYS A 53 -27.26 -9.06 3.53
N LYS A 54 -26.62 -7.92 3.30
CA LYS A 54 -25.17 -7.70 3.56
C LYS A 54 -24.90 -6.83 4.79
N TYR A 55 -25.88 -6.71 5.68
CA TYR A 55 -25.76 -5.90 6.89
C TYR A 55 -24.73 -6.49 7.88
N ILE A 56 -23.87 -5.61 8.40
CA ILE A 56 -22.86 -5.89 9.44
C ILE A 56 -23.07 -4.84 10.53
N ALA A 57 -23.26 -5.27 11.77
CA ALA A 57 -23.37 -4.38 12.92
C ALA A 57 -21.98 -3.84 13.30
N ARG A 58 -21.92 -2.55 13.63
CA ARG A 58 -20.71 -1.93 14.19
C ARG A 58 -20.50 -2.49 15.60
N THR A 59 -19.35 -3.08 15.84
CA THR A 59 -18.97 -3.59 17.16
C THR A 59 -18.41 -2.45 18.00
N LEU A 60 -18.59 -2.52 19.33
CA LEU A 60 -18.11 -1.59 20.37
C LEU A 60 -16.57 -1.41 20.42
N SER A 61 -15.83 -1.87 19.41
CA SER A 61 -14.40 -1.67 19.25
C SER A 61 -14.05 -0.37 18.52
N ASP A 62 -15.06 0.43 18.15
CA ASP A 62 -14.90 1.75 17.53
C ASP A 62 -15.09 2.92 18.53
N GLU A 63 -15.26 2.66 19.83
CA GLU A 63 -15.53 3.70 20.85
C GLU A 63 -14.27 4.32 21.50
N ASP A 64 -13.05 3.85 21.18
CA ASP A 64 -11.80 4.41 21.72
C ASP A 64 -11.16 5.52 20.82
N ASP A 65 -11.96 6.23 20.02
CA ASP A 65 -11.50 7.41 19.25
C ASP A 65 -12.37 8.67 19.50
N GLU A 66 -13.01 8.77 20.68
CA GLU A 66 -13.65 10.01 21.14
C GLU A 66 -12.67 10.89 21.94
N ASN A 67 -11.63 11.39 21.27
CA ASN A 67 -10.86 12.56 21.71
C ASN A 67 -10.12 13.20 20.52
N GLU A 68 -10.77 14.11 19.80
CA GLU A 68 -10.22 15.44 19.49
C GLU A 68 -11.25 16.27 18.70
N THR A 69 -11.72 17.30 19.40
CA THR A 69 -12.15 18.62 18.91
C THR A 69 -11.85 18.93 17.43
N SER A 70 -12.92 19.15 16.67
CA SER A 70 -13.08 20.19 15.64
C SER A 70 -11.81 20.72 14.97
N GLU A 71 -11.51 20.19 13.78
CA GLU A 71 -11.17 21.02 12.62
C GLU A 71 -11.50 20.25 11.34
N GLU A 72 -12.16 20.93 10.42
CA GLU A 72 -12.69 20.44 9.16
C GLU A 72 -11.59 19.81 8.31
N THR A 73 -11.41 18.49 8.38
CA THR A 73 -10.68 17.76 7.35
C THR A 73 -11.63 17.48 6.19
N PRO A 74 -11.48 18.15 5.01
CA PRO A 74 -12.27 17.75 3.86
C PRO A 74 -11.84 16.33 3.49
N LYS A 75 -12.73 15.36 3.75
CA LYS A 75 -12.55 13.91 3.57
C LYS A 75 -12.36 13.46 2.11
N SER A 76 -12.08 14.38 1.20
CA SER A 76 -11.72 14.10 -0.18
C SER A 76 -10.84 15.23 -0.70
N PHE A 77 -9.52 14.99 -0.76
CA PHE A 77 -8.64 15.90 -1.49
C PHE A 77 -9.02 15.86 -2.98
N GLU A 78 -9.50 16.99 -3.50
CA GLU A 78 -9.83 17.10 -4.91
C GLU A 78 -8.55 17.05 -5.77
N PRO A 79 -8.57 16.32 -6.91
CA PRO A 79 -7.42 16.29 -7.82
C PRO A 79 -7.00 17.68 -8.28
N ARG A 80 -5.85 18.16 -7.82
CA ARG A 80 -5.30 19.46 -8.24
C ARG A 80 -4.50 19.30 -9.53
N LEU A 81 -4.84 20.08 -10.56
CA LEU A 81 -4.02 20.18 -11.77
C LEU A 81 -2.79 21.05 -11.47
N LEU A 82 -1.59 20.48 -11.61
CA LEU A 82 -0.33 21.22 -11.45
C LEU A 82 0.09 21.91 -12.75
N GLY A 83 -0.24 21.33 -13.90
CA GLY A 83 -0.03 21.92 -15.22
C GLY A 83 0.19 20.86 -16.30
N VAL A 84 0.94 21.22 -17.34
CA VAL A 84 1.25 20.32 -18.48
C VAL A 84 2.74 20.05 -18.59
N LYS A 85 3.10 18.80 -18.85
CA LYS A 85 4.50 18.44 -19.05
C LYS A 85 4.99 19.00 -20.41
N PRO A 86 6.12 19.74 -20.45
CA PRO A 86 6.59 20.38 -21.67
C PRO A 86 6.93 19.38 -22.80
N ASP A 87 7.45 18.19 -22.47
CA ASP A 87 7.88 17.22 -23.48
C ASP A 87 6.73 16.49 -24.17
N THR A 88 5.67 16.16 -23.42
CA THR A 88 4.59 15.25 -23.88
C THR A 88 3.24 15.95 -24.00
N ASN A 89 3.13 17.20 -23.56
CA ASN A 89 1.88 17.96 -23.46
C ASN A 89 0.79 17.23 -22.63
N GLU A 90 1.20 16.33 -21.74
CA GLU A 90 0.30 15.59 -20.87
C GLU A 90 0.05 16.38 -19.58
N LYS A 91 -1.22 16.41 -19.14
CA LYS A 91 -1.60 17.03 -17.87
C LYS A 91 -1.01 16.26 -16.69
N VAL A 92 -0.52 16.99 -15.68
CA VAL A 92 0.04 16.43 -14.45
C VAL A 92 -0.88 16.79 -13.28
N PHE A 93 -1.36 15.77 -12.58
CA PHE A 93 -2.30 15.89 -11.48
C PHE A 93 -1.66 15.50 -10.15
N LEU A 94 -2.01 16.23 -9.09
CA LEU A 94 -1.77 15.87 -7.71
C LEU A 94 -3.05 15.24 -7.15
N LYS A 95 -2.95 14.01 -6.65
CA LYS A 95 -4.08 13.22 -6.13
C LYS A 95 -3.75 12.62 -4.77
N GLN A 96 -4.79 12.30 -4.00
CA GLN A 96 -4.67 11.53 -2.77
C GLN A 96 -5.12 10.09 -3.00
N GLY A 97 -4.38 9.13 -2.44
CA GLY A 97 -4.71 7.70 -2.49
C GLY A 97 -4.47 7.02 -1.14
N PRO A 98 -4.67 5.69 -1.06
CA PRO A 98 -4.54 4.94 0.19
C PRO A 98 -3.12 4.96 0.77
N TYR A 99 -2.12 5.23 -0.06
CA TYR A 99 -0.71 5.29 0.34
C TYR A 99 -0.17 6.72 0.50
N GLY A 100 -1.05 7.72 0.49
CA GLY A 100 -0.71 9.14 0.57
C GLY A 100 -0.87 9.89 -0.75
N TYR A 101 -0.26 11.07 -0.82
CA TYR A 101 -0.31 11.92 -2.01
C TYR A 101 0.61 11.39 -3.11
N TYR A 102 0.13 11.46 -4.34
CA TYR A 102 0.88 11.04 -5.51
C TYR A 102 0.59 11.95 -6.70
N ILE A 103 1.57 11.97 -7.59
CA ILE A 103 1.54 12.70 -8.85
C ILE A 103 1.20 11.69 -9.94
N GLN A 104 0.32 12.09 -10.85
CA GLN A 104 -0.10 11.26 -11.98
C GLN A 104 0.01 12.04 -13.28
N VAL A 105 0.57 11.39 -14.30
CA VAL A 105 0.56 11.90 -15.67
C VAL A 105 -0.68 11.39 -16.40
N GLY A 106 -1.42 12.30 -16.99
CA GLY A 106 -2.62 12.03 -17.77
C GLY A 106 -3.88 11.78 -16.92
N GLU A 107 -5.01 11.79 -17.61
CA GLU A 107 -6.34 11.54 -17.05
C GLU A 107 -6.63 10.05 -16.92
N ASP A 108 -7.51 9.69 -15.97
CA ASP A 108 -7.93 8.31 -15.70
C ASP A 108 -8.70 7.72 -16.89
N ARG A 109 -7.98 6.95 -17.72
CA ARG A 109 -8.54 6.20 -18.84
C ARG A 109 -8.56 4.72 -18.52
N LYS A 110 -9.71 4.08 -18.69
CA LYS A 110 -9.87 2.63 -18.50
C LYS A 110 -8.92 1.90 -19.44
N GLY A 111 -8.01 1.11 -18.88
CA GLY A 111 -7.04 0.29 -19.63
C GLY A 111 -5.65 0.91 -19.83
N ALA A 112 -5.40 2.15 -19.41
CA ALA A 112 -4.08 2.77 -19.51
C ALA A 112 -3.31 2.70 -18.18
N SER A 113 -2.10 2.11 -18.19
CA SER A 113 -1.18 2.19 -17.05
C SER A 113 -0.48 3.54 -17.06
N GLN A 114 -1.03 4.49 -16.30
CA GLN A 114 -0.47 5.83 -16.17
C GLN A 114 0.82 5.82 -15.36
N LYS A 115 1.71 6.76 -15.66
CA LYS A 115 2.89 7.01 -14.83
C LYS A 115 2.47 7.74 -13.56
N ARG A 116 2.91 7.22 -12.42
CA ARG A 116 2.64 7.77 -11.09
C ARG A 116 3.93 7.86 -10.28
N ALA A 117 4.02 8.87 -9.43
CA ALA A 117 5.12 9.02 -8.48
C ALA A 117 4.56 9.40 -7.09
N PRO A 118 4.99 8.73 -6.01
CA PRO A 118 4.59 9.12 -4.65
C PRO A 118 5.29 10.42 -4.25
N ILE A 119 4.63 11.22 -3.42
CA ILE A 119 5.23 12.38 -2.76
C ILE A 119 5.58 11.98 -1.33
N SER A 120 6.87 11.82 -1.05
CA SER A 120 7.34 11.31 0.24
C SER A 120 7.87 12.39 1.19
N GLU A 121 8.42 13.48 0.65
CA GLU A 121 9.29 14.38 1.42
C GLU A 121 8.70 15.77 1.63
N VAL A 122 7.49 16.02 1.11
CA VAL A 122 6.90 17.35 1.15
C VAL A 122 6.14 17.54 2.46
N LYS A 123 6.53 18.57 3.22
CA LYS A 123 5.84 19.02 4.45
C LYS A 123 4.51 19.70 4.13
N ASP A 124 4.48 20.50 3.05
CA ASP A 124 3.31 21.29 2.65
C ASP A 124 2.80 20.88 1.26
N ILE A 125 1.65 20.22 1.21
CA ILE A 125 1.08 19.70 -0.05
C ILE A 125 0.79 20.83 -1.07
N ASN A 126 0.48 22.03 -0.57
CA ASN A 126 0.09 23.15 -1.42
C ASN A 126 1.24 23.85 -2.14
N SER A 127 2.49 23.68 -1.66
CA SER A 127 3.67 24.32 -2.24
C SER A 127 4.26 23.56 -3.44
N ILE A 128 3.73 22.37 -3.75
CA ILE A 128 4.24 21.51 -4.82
C ILE A 128 4.09 22.18 -6.18
N THR A 129 5.20 22.28 -6.90
CA THR A 129 5.27 22.87 -8.25
C THR A 129 5.26 21.81 -9.34
N ILE A 130 5.11 22.24 -10.60
CA ILE A 130 5.18 21.32 -11.74
C ILE A 130 6.61 20.81 -11.97
N GLU A 131 7.62 21.61 -11.65
CA GLU A 131 9.03 21.25 -11.77
C GLU A 131 9.36 20.07 -10.83
N ASP A 132 8.91 20.15 -9.58
CA ASP A 132 9.05 19.07 -8.60
C ASP A 132 8.34 17.80 -9.08
N ALA A 133 7.16 17.97 -9.69
CA ALA A 133 6.38 16.86 -10.22
C ALA A 133 7.11 16.14 -11.36
N ILE A 134 7.66 16.91 -12.31
CA ILE A 134 8.43 16.37 -13.43
C ILE A 134 9.66 15.63 -12.91
N GLU A 135 10.33 16.16 -11.88
CA GLU A 135 11.48 15.51 -11.26
C GLU A 135 11.11 14.13 -10.68
N LEU A 136 10.05 14.05 -9.89
CA LEU A 136 9.62 12.80 -9.26
C LEU A 136 9.17 11.75 -10.29
N LEU A 137 8.58 12.19 -11.40
CA LEU A 137 8.12 11.32 -12.49
C LEU A 137 9.25 10.72 -13.33
N GLN A 138 10.50 11.20 -13.20
CA GLN A 138 11.66 10.60 -13.86
C GLN A 138 12.06 9.24 -13.27
N TYR A 139 11.60 8.94 -12.06
CA TYR A 139 11.93 7.68 -11.38
C TYR A 139 10.90 6.59 -11.74
N PRO A 140 11.34 5.34 -11.98
CA PRO A 140 12.68 4.79 -11.79
C PRO A 140 13.67 5.16 -12.90
N LYS A 141 14.85 5.68 -12.52
CA LYS A 141 15.91 6.12 -13.44
C LYS A 141 16.99 5.04 -13.57
N VAL A 142 17.35 4.66 -14.79
CA VAL A 142 18.47 3.72 -15.04
C VAL A 142 19.79 4.48 -14.91
N LEU A 143 20.69 4.05 -14.02
CA LEU A 143 22.02 4.63 -13.85
C LEU A 143 23.09 3.97 -14.73
N GLY A 144 22.86 2.72 -15.13
CA GLY A 144 23.78 1.93 -15.94
C GLY A 144 23.59 0.43 -15.73
N LYS A 145 24.42 -0.38 -16.39
CA LYS A 145 24.50 -1.82 -16.15
C LYS A 145 25.55 -2.12 -15.08
N HIS A 146 25.29 -3.11 -14.24
CA HIS A 146 26.26 -3.57 -13.26
C HIS A 146 27.41 -4.32 -13.98
N PRO A 147 28.69 -4.11 -13.60
CA PRO A 147 29.82 -4.71 -14.31
C PRO A 147 29.84 -6.25 -14.25
N ASP A 148 29.41 -6.84 -13.12
CA ASP A 148 29.52 -8.29 -12.91
C ASP A 148 28.44 -9.14 -13.61
N ASP A 149 27.23 -8.59 -13.78
CA ASP A 149 26.08 -9.37 -14.26
C ASP A 149 25.25 -8.66 -15.35
N GLU A 150 25.73 -7.52 -15.81
CA GLU A 150 25.14 -6.66 -16.86
C GLU A 150 23.69 -6.20 -16.62
N HIS A 151 23.11 -6.49 -15.45
CA HIS A 151 21.74 -6.11 -15.16
C HIS A 151 21.64 -4.63 -14.77
N PRO A 152 20.48 -3.99 -15.05
CA PRO A 152 20.33 -2.57 -14.82
C PRO A 152 20.36 -2.25 -13.32
N VAL A 153 21.11 -1.20 -12.99
CA VAL A 153 21.10 -0.52 -11.70
C VAL A 153 20.12 0.64 -11.81
N LEU A 154 19.06 0.59 -11.00
CA LEU A 154 17.96 1.55 -11.01
C LEU A 154 18.01 2.43 -9.77
N MET A 155 17.75 3.71 -9.93
CA MET A 155 17.44 4.62 -8.83
C MET A 155 15.92 4.78 -8.72
N THR A 156 15.38 4.52 -7.54
CA THR A 156 13.94 4.50 -7.26
C THR A 156 13.59 5.46 -6.13
N HIS A 157 12.46 6.17 -6.26
CA HIS A 157 11.90 7.04 -5.23
C HIS A 157 10.74 6.34 -4.50
N SER A 158 10.66 6.48 -3.17
CA SER A 158 9.67 5.80 -2.33
C SER A 158 9.37 6.60 -1.06
N LYS A 159 8.41 6.13 -0.25
CA LYS A 159 8.12 6.70 1.09
C LYS A 159 9.34 6.74 2.02
N ALA A 160 10.31 5.85 1.81
CA ALA A 160 11.54 5.81 2.60
C ALA A 160 12.62 6.77 2.07
N GLY A 161 12.37 7.45 0.95
CA GLY A 161 13.33 8.24 0.19
C GLY A 161 13.92 7.50 -1.00
N PHE A 162 15.03 8.03 -1.51
CA PHE A 162 15.75 7.48 -2.67
C PHE A 162 16.51 6.21 -2.32
N SER A 163 16.48 5.26 -3.25
CA SER A 163 17.17 3.98 -3.10
C SER A 163 17.67 3.48 -4.44
N ILE A 164 18.73 2.67 -4.38
CA ILE A 164 19.30 1.99 -5.53
C ILE A 164 18.84 0.55 -5.50
N ARG A 165 18.19 0.14 -6.58
CA ARG A 165 17.71 -1.22 -6.79
C ARG A 165 18.56 -1.90 -7.85
N HIS A 166 19.07 -3.06 -7.51
CA HIS A 166 19.75 -3.94 -8.43
C HIS A 166 19.28 -5.38 -8.19
N ARG A 167 18.57 -5.96 -9.16
CA ARG A 167 17.88 -7.26 -9.03
C ARG A 167 17.03 -7.34 -7.75
N ARG A 168 17.55 -8.03 -6.74
CA ARG A 168 16.92 -8.30 -5.44
C ARG A 168 17.51 -7.49 -4.30
N SER A 169 18.57 -6.75 -4.56
CA SER A 169 19.24 -5.88 -3.60
C SER A 169 18.66 -4.47 -3.69
N LEU A 170 18.45 -3.86 -2.53
CA LEU A 170 18.05 -2.48 -2.38
C LEU A 170 18.95 -1.80 -1.35
N ALA A 171 19.66 -0.77 -1.79
CA ALA A 171 20.48 0.06 -0.94
C ALA A 171 19.81 1.44 -0.77
N PRO A 172 19.52 1.89 0.46
CA PRO A 172 19.02 3.24 0.67
C PRO A 172 20.13 4.27 0.37
N VAL A 173 19.76 5.37 -0.28
CA VAL A 173 20.66 6.52 -0.44
C VAL A 173 20.50 7.42 0.79
N PRO A 174 21.60 7.81 1.47
CA PRO A 174 21.51 8.72 2.60
C PRO A 174 20.89 10.07 2.20
N LYS A 175 20.01 10.61 3.03
CA LYS A 175 19.35 11.92 2.80
C LYS A 175 20.33 13.10 2.70
N THR A 176 21.56 12.93 3.18
CA THR A 176 22.64 13.93 3.10
C THR A 176 23.14 14.15 1.67
N HIS A 177 22.92 13.20 0.75
CA HIS A 177 23.44 13.28 -0.60
C HIS A 177 22.33 13.61 -1.62
N ASP A 178 22.64 14.52 -2.53
CA ASP A 178 21.72 14.87 -3.62
C ASP A 178 21.45 13.66 -4.53
N PRO A 179 20.18 13.28 -4.74
CA PRO A 179 19.83 12.13 -5.59
C PRO A 179 20.28 12.36 -7.04
N LYS A 180 20.28 13.62 -7.52
CA LYS A 180 20.69 13.97 -8.89
C LYS A 180 22.16 13.68 -9.19
N LYS A 181 23.03 13.73 -8.17
CA LYS A 181 24.49 13.57 -8.32
C LYS A 181 24.96 12.14 -8.08
N VAL A 182 24.04 11.18 -7.95
CA VAL A 182 24.38 9.77 -7.77
C VAL A 182 24.78 9.18 -9.13
N THR A 183 26.06 8.83 -9.26
CA THR A 183 26.62 8.13 -10.43
C THR A 183 26.56 6.62 -10.25
N LEU A 184 26.79 5.86 -11.32
CA LEU A 184 26.87 4.40 -11.29
C LEU A 184 27.89 3.90 -10.26
N GLU A 185 29.09 4.50 -10.21
CA GLU A 185 30.15 4.14 -9.26
C GLU A 185 29.71 4.27 -7.80
N ARG A 186 29.04 5.38 -7.46
CA ARG A 186 28.47 5.57 -6.12
C ARG A 186 27.37 4.55 -5.86
N ALA A 187 26.57 4.25 -6.87
CA ALA A 187 25.49 3.28 -6.74
C ALA A 187 26.02 1.89 -6.40
N LEU A 188 27.13 1.47 -7.03
CA LEU A 188 27.82 0.23 -6.71
C LEU A 188 28.33 0.22 -5.27
N LYS A 189 28.92 1.34 -4.79
CA LYS A 189 29.36 1.46 -3.38
C LYS A 189 28.21 1.27 -2.38
N TYR A 190 27.03 1.82 -2.68
CA TYR A 190 25.86 1.63 -1.83
C TYR A 190 25.37 0.17 -1.84
N LEU A 191 25.40 -0.49 -3.01
CA LEU A 191 25.02 -1.90 -3.16
C LEU A 191 25.96 -2.89 -2.48
N THR A 192 27.22 -2.52 -2.23
CA THR A 192 28.18 -3.31 -1.44
C THR A 192 28.12 -3.00 0.06
N GLY A 193 27.35 -1.98 0.47
CA GLY A 193 27.29 -1.52 1.85
C GLY A 193 26.53 -2.46 2.80
N LYS A 194 26.64 -2.19 4.11
CA LYS A 194 25.97 -2.99 5.16
C LYS A 194 24.45 -2.82 5.19
N ASN A 195 23.94 -1.68 4.70
CA ASN A 195 22.52 -1.32 4.78
C ASN A 195 21.66 -1.90 3.63
N VAL A 196 22.19 -2.87 2.89
CA VAL A 196 21.53 -3.45 1.72
C VAL A 196 20.48 -4.45 2.17
N LYS A 197 19.23 -4.18 1.80
CA LYS A 197 18.11 -5.10 2.00
C LYS A 197 18.00 -6.03 0.80
N LYS A 198 17.84 -7.34 1.04
CA LYS A 198 17.57 -8.32 -0.01
C LYS A 198 16.11 -8.74 0.03
N PHE A 199 15.42 -8.62 -1.10
CA PHE A 199 14.02 -8.99 -1.23
C PHE A 199 13.84 -10.38 -1.84
N GLY A 200 12.70 -11.00 -1.56
CA GLY A 200 12.29 -12.32 -2.06
C GLY A 200 12.90 -13.50 -1.29
N ARG A 201 12.39 -14.70 -1.57
CA ARG A 201 12.88 -15.96 -0.98
C ARG A 201 14.32 -16.23 -1.42
N PRO A 202 15.32 -16.36 -0.53
CA PRO A 202 16.67 -16.71 -0.95
C PRO A 202 16.60 -17.99 -1.79
N LYS A 203 17.29 -18.02 -2.94
CA LYS A 203 17.41 -19.28 -3.69
C LYS A 203 18.03 -20.29 -2.73
N GLY A 204 17.30 -21.36 -2.43
CA GLY A 204 17.84 -22.46 -1.63
C GLY A 204 19.16 -22.91 -2.26
N LYS A 205 20.14 -23.27 -1.44
CA LYS A 205 21.41 -23.82 -1.96
C LYS A 205 21.04 -25.04 -2.81
N THR A 206 21.07 -24.91 -4.13
CA THR A 206 20.99 -26.07 -5.01
C THR A 206 22.28 -26.84 -4.79
N ASN A 207 22.16 -28.00 -4.16
CA ASN A 207 23.30 -28.88 -3.95
C ASN A 207 23.75 -29.35 -5.34
N LYS A 208 24.86 -28.82 -5.84
CA LYS A 208 25.37 -29.12 -7.18
C LYS A 208 25.79 -30.60 -7.35
N ASN A 209 25.80 -31.36 -6.26
CA ASN A 209 26.09 -32.80 -6.21
C ASN A 209 24.83 -33.69 -6.09
N ALA A 210 23.62 -33.18 -6.27
CA ALA A 210 22.44 -34.05 -6.31
C ALA A 210 22.38 -34.75 -7.68
N GLU A 211 22.64 -36.06 -7.70
CA GLU A 211 22.45 -36.90 -8.89
C GLU A 211 20.99 -36.82 -9.38
N PRO A 212 20.75 -36.83 -10.71
CA PRO A 212 19.41 -36.78 -11.25
C PRO A 212 18.62 -37.99 -10.77
N ILE A 213 17.45 -37.74 -10.18
CA ILE A 213 16.52 -38.79 -9.76
C ILE A 213 15.93 -39.43 -11.02
N GLU A 214 16.34 -40.66 -11.31
CA GLU A 214 15.68 -41.49 -12.32
C GLU A 214 14.31 -41.92 -11.79
N TRP A 215 13.27 -41.61 -12.54
CA TRP A 215 11.91 -42.09 -12.28
C TRP A 215 11.72 -43.41 -13.05
N HIS A 216 11.60 -44.52 -12.31
CA HIS A 216 11.17 -45.82 -12.84
C HIS A 216 9.65 -45.93 -12.88
#